data_AF-X1DI77-F1
#
_entry.id   AF-X1DI77-F1
#
_cell.length_a   1.000
_cell.length_b   1.000
_cell.length_c   1.000
_cell.angle_alpha   90.00
_cell.angle_beta   90.00
_cell.angle_gamma   90.00
#
_symmetry.space_group_name_H-M   'P 1'
#
loop_
_entity.id
_entity.type
_entity.pdbx_description
1 polymer ?
#
loop_
_entity_poly.entity_id
_entity_poly.type
_entity_poly.pdbx_seq_one_letter_code
_entity_poly.pdbx_strand_id
1 'polypeptide(L)'
;ISSLLMVLPTTLDMFWMGKLGVAALASVGIVQSLRMAIISPIIGLSVGGGAVVARYIGAGDQERANLAMFQSLVLFLLIVGSVGL
;
A
#
# COMPACT_ATOMS: atom_id res chain seq x y z
N ILE A 1 0.73 18.82 -13.37
CA ILE A 1 -0.16 19.38 -12.32
C ILE A 1 -0.43 18.33 -11.24
N SER A 2 -0.87 17.10 -11.55
CA SER A 2 -1.12 16.04 -10.55
C SER A 2 0.11 15.67 -9.70
N SER A 3 1.31 15.60 -10.29
CA SER A 3 2.55 15.33 -9.53
C SER A 3 2.90 16.44 -8.54
N LEU A 4 2.53 17.70 -8.82
CA LEU A 4 2.73 18.81 -7.89
C LEU A 4 1.74 18.73 -6.72
N LEU A 5 0.50 18.31 -6.98
CA LEU A 5 -0.53 18.12 -5.95
C LEU A 5 -0.19 17.00 -4.97
N MET A 6 0.57 15.99 -5.39
CA MET A 6 1.07 14.93 -4.50
C MET A 6 2.28 15.36 -3.64
N VAL A 7 3.16 16.21 -4.18
CA VAL A 7 4.43 16.57 -3.52
C VAL A 7 4.30 17.75 -2.56
N LEU A 8 3.36 18.68 -2.81
CA LEU A 8 3.15 19.85 -1.95
C LEU A 8 2.79 19.47 -0.49
N PRO A 9 1.83 18.57 -0.22
CA PRO A 9 1.47 18.21 1.15
C PRO A 9 2.62 17.55 1.91
N THR A 10 3.32 16.60 1.27
CA THR A 10 4.43 15.88 1.91
C THR A 10 5.59 16.81 2.27
N THR A 11 5.84 17.82 1.44
CA THR A 11 6.92 18.79 1.69
C THR A 11 6.54 19.75 2.81
N LEU A 12 5.27 20.17 2.87
CA LEU A 12 4.76 20.98 3.97
C LEU A 12 4.83 20.22 5.29
N ASP A 13 4.37 18.97 5.34
CA ASP A 13 4.45 18.14 6.54
C ASP A 13 5.89 18.03 7.07
N MET A 14 6.86 17.75 6.19
CA MET A 14 8.28 17.71 6.57
C MET A 14 8.79 19.06 7.07
N PHE A 15 8.34 20.17 6.46
CA PHE A 15 8.70 21.52 6.88
C PHE A 15 8.17 21.85 8.29
N TRP A 16 6.92 21.53 8.57
CA TRP A 16 6.31 21.71 9.91
C TRP A 16 6.94 20.79 10.95
N MET A 17 7.24 19.53 10.60
CA MET A 17 7.93 18.59 11.49
C MET A 17 9.37 19.02 11.79
N GLY A 18 10.08 19.59 10.81
CA GLY A 18 11.40 20.18 11.02
C GLY A 18 11.38 21.39 11.97
N LYS A 19 10.28 22.14 12.02
CA LYS A 19 10.08 23.25 12.97
C LYS A 19 9.79 22.77 14.41
N LEU A 20 9.22 21.59 14.59
CA LEU A 20 8.96 20.97 15.90
C LEU A 20 10.24 20.41 16.56
N GLY A 21 11.33 20.28 15.79
CA GLY A 21 12.66 19.90 16.27
C GLY A 21 13.27 18.71 15.53
N VAL A 22 14.59 18.59 15.59
CA VAL A 22 15.35 17.53 14.89
C VAL A 22 14.92 16.13 15.32
N ALA A 23 14.55 15.96 16.59
CA ALA A 23 14.03 14.70 17.11
C ALA A 23 12.70 14.29 16.46
N ALA A 24 11.78 15.25 16.21
CA ALA A 24 10.50 14.97 15.57
C ALA A 24 10.68 14.50 14.11
N LEU A 25 11.58 15.15 13.36
CA LEU A 25 11.89 14.75 11.99
C LEU A 25 12.54 13.34 11.94
N ALA A 26 13.46 13.04 12.86
CA ALA A 26 14.09 11.72 12.94
C ALA A 26 13.07 10.61 13.27
N SER A 27 12.15 10.86 14.21
CA SER A 27 11.07 9.92 14.54
C SER A 27 10.16 9.65 13.35
N VAL A 28 9.84 10.66 12.55
CA VAL A 28 9.01 10.51 11.34
C VAL A 28 9.70 9.60 10.32
N GLY A 29 11.01 9.74 10.13
CA GLY A 29 11.78 8.85 9.26
C GLY A 29 11.69 7.38 9.69
N ILE A 30 11.84 7.11 10.98
CA ILE A 30 11.74 5.75 11.55
C ILE A 30 10.32 5.19 11.37
N VAL A 31 9.30 6.00 11.70
CA VAL A 31 7.89 5.61 11.52
C VAL A 31 7.57 5.37 10.05
N GLN A 32 8.13 6.15 9.13
CA GLN A 32 7.92 5.97 7.70
C GLN A 32 8.53 4.67 7.18
N SER A 33 9.74 4.30 7.63
CA SER A 33 10.35 3.02 7.30
C SER A 33 9.53 1.84 7.84
N LEU A 34 9.04 1.96 9.08
CA LEU A 34 8.17 0.94 9.69
C LEU A 34 6.84 0.82 8.94
N ARG A 35 6.22 1.95 8.58
CA ARG A 35 4.99 2.01 7.78
C ARG A 35 5.18 1.34 6.42
N MET A 36 6.31 1.59 5.75
CA MET A 36 6.66 0.94 4.49
C MET A 36 6.76 -0.59 4.65
N ALA A 37 7.39 -1.06 5.73
CA ALA A 37 7.48 -2.49 6.02
C ALA A 37 6.08 -3.12 6.18
N ILE A 38 5.19 -2.45 6.93
CA ILE A 38 3.81 -2.90 7.17
C ILE A 38 2.97 -2.90 5.89
N ILE A 39 3.13 -1.89 5.02
CA ILE A 39 2.33 -1.76 3.79
C ILE A 39 2.88 -2.61 2.64
N SER A 40 4.14 -3.03 2.69
CA SER A 40 4.78 -3.85 1.63
C SER A 40 3.99 -5.10 1.19
N PRO A 41 3.34 -5.88 2.08
CA PRO A 41 2.56 -7.05 1.68
C PRO A 41 1.28 -6.66 0.94
N ILE A 42 0.68 -5.52 1.28
CA ILE A 42 -0.53 -4.99 0.62
C ILE A 42 -0.22 -4.63 -0.83
N ILE A 43 0.93 -3.99 -1.06
CA ILE A 43 1.41 -3.64 -2.41
C ILE A 43 1.68 -4.93 -3.19
N GLY A 44 2.38 -5.89 -2.58
CA GLY A 44 2.68 -7.18 -3.19
C GLY A 44 1.41 -7.95 -3.60
N LEU A 45 0.40 -7.99 -2.72
CA LEU A 45 -0.87 -8.65 -2.98
C LEU A 45 -1.67 -7.92 -4.07
N SER A 46 -1.67 -6.59 -4.10
CA SER A 46 -2.37 -5.83 -5.16
C SER A 46 -1.82 -6.16 -6.54
N VAL A 47 -0.49 -6.21 -6.69
CA VAL A 47 0.15 -6.53 -7.98
C VAL A 47 0.04 -8.03 -8.28
N GLY A 48 0.34 -8.90 -7.32
CA GLY A 48 0.34 -10.35 -7.48
C GLY A 48 -1.06 -10.91 -7.72
N GLY A 49 -2.04 -10.50 -6.91
CA GLY A 49 -3.44 -10.87 -7.08
C GLY A 49 -3.99 -10.41 -8.43
N GLY A 50 -3.70 -9.16 -8.82
CA GLY A 50 -4.04 -8.64 -10.15
C GLY A 50 -3.43 -9.46 -11.28
N ALA A 51 -2.15 -9.84 -11.18
CA ALA A 51 -1.48 -10.68 -12.18
C ALA A 51 -2.06 -12.10 -12.27
N VAL A 52 -2.45 -12.70 -11.14
CA VAL A 52 -3.09 -14.02 -11.10
C VAL A 52 -4.48 -13.96 -11.75
N VAL A 53 -5.29 -12.97 -11.40
CA VAL A 53 -6.62 -12.76 -11.99
C VAL A 53 -6.50 -12.50 -13.49
N ALA A 54 -5.60 -11.61 -13.91
CA ALA A 54 -5.37 -11.31 -15.33
C ALA A 54 -4.95 -12.57 -16.13
N ARG A 55 -4.15 -13.45 -15.52
CA ARG A 55 -3.73 -14.72 -16.15
C ARG A 55 -4.92 -15.66 -16.39
N TYR A 56 -5.83 -15.80 -15.43
CA TYR A 56 -7.02 -16.66 -15.62
C TYR A 56 -8.02 -16.05 -16.61
N ILE A 57 -8.20 -14.72 -16.59
CA ILE A 57 -9.01 -14.02 -17.59
C ILE A 57 -8.43 -14.23 -19.00
N GLY A 58 -7.12 -14.08 -19.17
CA GLY A 58 -6.44 -14.30 -20.45
C GLY A 58 -6.51 -15.74 -20.97
N ALA A 59 -6.70 -16.72 -20.07
CA ALA A 59 -6.90 -18.12 -20.41
C ALA A 59 -8.37 -18.48 -20.74
N GLY A 60 -9.30 -17.53 -20.65
CA GLY A 60 -10.74 -17.75 -20.85
C GLY A 60 -11.44 -18.48 -19.69
N ASP A 61 -10.72 -18.74 -18.59
CA ASP A 61 -11.21 -19.47 -17.42
C ASP A 61 -11.81 -18.49 -16.39
N GLN A 62 -13.03 -18.02 -16.67
CA GLN A 62 -13.72 -17.05 -15.80
C GLN A 62 -14.02 -17.60 -14.41
N GLU A 63 -14.30 -18.90 -14.28
CA GLU A 63 -14.61 -19.52 -12.99
C GLU A 63 -13.39 -19.43 -12.05
N ARG A 64 -12.20 -19.79 -12.54
CA ARG A 64 -10.98 -19.65 -11.76
C ARG A 64 -10.55 -18.20 -11.57
N ALA A 65 -10.84 -17.31 -12.52
CA ALA A 65 -10.58 -15.88 -12.35
C ALA A 65 -11.39 -15.31 -11.16
N ASN A 66 -12.68 -15.67 -11.05
CA ASN A 66 -13.53 -15.22 -9.97
C ASN A 66 -13.07 -15.79 -8.62
N LEU A 67 -12.71 -17.07 -8.57
CA LEU A 67 -12.14 -17.69 -7.36
C LEU A 67 -10.84 -17.01 -6.93
N ALA A 68 -9.91 -16.76 -7.86
CA ALA A 68 -8.64 -16.08 -7.57
C ALA A 68 -8.85 -14.63 -7.10
N MET A 69 -9.83 -13.93 -7.66
CA MET A 69 -10.21 -12.59 -7.21
C MET A 69 -10.72 -12.64 -5.76
N PHE A 70 -11.62 -13.57 -5.45
CA PHE A 70 -12.18 -13.72 -4.12
C PHE A 70 -11.10 -14.09 -3.08
N GLN A 71 -10.20 -15.01 -3.43
CA GLN A 71 -9.04 -15.35 -2.61
C GLN A 71 -8.13 -14.13 -2.36
N SER A 72 -7.87 -13.34 -3.40
CA SER A 72 -7.08 -12.11 -3.27
C SER A 72 -7.76 -11.09 -2.36
N LEU A 73 -9.08 -10.95 -2.44
CA LEU A 73 -9.88 -10.09 -1.55
C LEU A 73 -9.84 -10.56 -0.10
N VAL A 74 -10.02 -11.86 0.15
CA VAL A 74 -9.95 -12.43 1.50
C VAL A 74 -8.56 -12.24 2.10
N LEU A 75 -7.50 -12.50 1.34
CA LEU A 75 -6.13 -12.24 1.79
C LEU A 75 -5.90 -10.76 2.08
N PHE A 76 -6.45 -9.86 1.26
CA PHE A 76 -6.33 -8.42 1.48
C PHE A 76 -7.00 -8.02 2.81
N LEU A 77 -8.23 -8.48 3.04
CA LEU A 77 -8.96 -8.20 4.28
C LEU A 77 -8.26 -8.78 5.52
N LEU A 78 -7.67 -9.98 5.41
CA LEU A 78 -6.90 -10.58 6.51
C LEU A 78 -5.65 -9.76 6.82
N ILE A 79 -4.91 -9.32 5.80
CA ILE A 79 -3.71 -8.48 5.99
C ILE A 79 -4.11 -7.15 6.62
N VAL A 80 -5.10 -6.44 6.06
CA VAL A 80 -5.56 -5.15 6.59
C VAL A 80 -6.09 -5.29 8.02
N GLY A 81 -6.91 -6.30 8.29
CA GLY A 81 -7.44 -6.57 9.63
C GLY A 81 -6.36 -6.93 10.65
N SER A 82 -5.32 -7.67 10.24
CA SER A 82 -4.19 -8.00 11.13
C SER A 82 -3.31 -6.81 11.49
N VAL A 83 -3.25 -5.80 10.61
CA VAL A 83 -2.55 -4.54 10.87
C VAL A 83 -3.34 -3.64 11.84
N GLY A 84 -4.59 -3.96 12.13
CA GLY A 84 -5.43 -3.23 13.09
C GLY A 84 -5.95 -1.89 12.53
N LEU A 85 -6.14 -1.81 11.20
CA LEU A 85 -6.84 -0.68 10.56
C LEU A 85 -8.35 -0.83 10.65
#